data_AF-A0A8J7MLR3-F1
#
_entry.id   AF-A0A8J7MLR3-F1
#
_cell.length_a   1.000
_cell.length_b   1.000
_cell.length_c   1.000
_cell.angle_alpha   90.00
_cell.angle_beta   90.00
_cell.angle_gamma   90.00
#
_symmetry.space_group_name_H-M   'P 1'
#
loop_
_entity.id
_entity.type
_entity.pdbx_description
1 polymer ?
#
loop_
_entity_poly.entity_id
_entity_poly.type
_entity_poly.pdbx_seq_one_letter_code
_entity_poly.pdbx_strand_id
1 'polypeptide(L)'
;MTAPGSDGLTFERNEVFRLFGQCILQLQHYEISLKSLIAAHRISIPASAVSEADIERARTNRVAQTNHHTLGTLIGEMTGSFLASDVGQDAVAASERLSAVDIRMGITLPPEDFAQTTADLRDLVVLRNFLVHHFLEQHDLGTLSGCLTAQRVLMDSLERVGQAHSDLCSWAEGMSQAREAMALYLQTGEFQDLIFKRASKT
;
A
#
# COMPACT_ATOMS: atom_id res chain seq x y z
N MET A 1 -14.49 43.70 -21.89
CA MET A 1 -14.88 44.04 -20.51
C MET A 1 -15.64 42.85 -19.94
N THR A 2 -14.94 41.96 -19.24
CA THR A 2 -15.54 40.84 -18.50
C THR A 2 -16.24 41.38 -17.26
N ALA A 3 -17.40 40.80 -16.91
CA ALA A 3 -18.17 41.25 -15.75
C ALA A 3 -17.36 40.99 -14.46
N PRO A 4 -17.37 41.88 -13.46
CA PRO A 4 -16.55 41.73 -12.24
C PRO A 4 -16.81 40.43 -11.44
N GLY A 5 -17.91 39.71 -11.71
CA GLY A 5 -18.17 38.38 -11.15
C GLY A 5 -17.55 37.19 -11.91
N SER A 6 -17.15 37.36 -13.19
CA SER A 6 -16.56 36.26 -13.99
C SER A 6 -15.11 35.98 -13.63
N ASP A 7 -14.39 36.99 -13.15
CA ASP A 7 -12.97 36.88 -12.80
C ASP A 7 -12.81 36.08 -11.49
N GLY A 8 -13.67 36.32 -10.49
CA GLY A 8 -13.70 35.55 -9.24
C GLY A 8 -14.09 34.07 -9.46
N LEU A 9 -15.11 33.81 -10.27
CA LEU A 9 -15.49 32.43 -10.61
C LEU A 9 -14.38 31.68 -11.35
N THR A 10 -13.66 32.37 -12.24
CA THR A 10 -12.53 31.77 -12.97
C THR A 10 -11.39 31.41 -12.02
N PHE A 11 -11.09 32.27 -11.04
CA PHE A 11 -10.10 32.00 -10.00
C PHE A 11 -10.48 30.74 -9.20
N GLU A 12 -11.69 30.67 -8.65
CA GLU A 12 -12.10 29.51 -7.84
C GLU A 12 -12.12 28.20 -8.63
N ARG A 13 -12.48 28.25 -9.91
CA ARG A 13 -12.46 27.07 -10.79
C ARG A 13 -11.04 26.59 -11.08
N ASN A 14 -10.10 27.52 -11.32
CA ASN A 14 -8.71 27.15 -11.53
C ASN A 14 -8.11 26.51 -10.28
N GLU A 15 -8.50 26.98 -9.11
CA GLU A 15 -8.08 26.39 -7.84
C GLU A 15 -8.63 24.96 -7.66
N VAL A 16 -9.89 24.71 -8.04
CA VAL A 16 -10.44 23.34 -8.10
C VAL A 16 -9.58 22.45 -9.00
N PHE A 17 -9.20 22.90 -10.20
CA PHE A 17 -8.37 22.10 -11.10
C PHE A 17 -6.98 21.81 -10.53
N ARG A 18 -6.36 22.80 -9.88
CA ARG A 18 -5.08 22.64 -9.21
C ARG A 18 -5.16 21.58 -8.09
N LEU A 19 -6.13 21.72 -7.20
CA LEU A 19 -6.35 20.80 -6.07
C LEU A 19 -6.73 19.39 -6.55
N PHE A 20 -7.56 19.29 -7.59
CA PHE A 20 -7.94 18.02 -8.20
C PHE A 20 -6.71 17.29 -8.76
N GLY A 21 -5.89 17.99 -9.55
CA GLY A 21 -4.63 17.45 -10.06
C GLY A 21 -3.70 16.97 -8.94
N GLN A 22 -3.60 17.74 -7.84
CA GLN A 22 -2.82 17.33 -6.68
C GLN A 22 -3.37 16.06 -6.02
N CYS A 23 -4.69 15.92 -5.86
CA CYS A 23 -5.30 14.71 -5.30
C CYS A 23 -4.96 13.48 -6.14
N ILE A 24 -5.09 13.59 -7.46
CA ILE A 24 -4.79 12.48 -8.37
C ILE A 24 -3.32 12.08 -8.29
N LEU A 25 -2.40 13.04 -8.32
CA LEU A 25 -0.96 12.76 -8.22
C LEU A 25 -0.58 12.14 -6.87
N GLN A 26 -1.16 12.61 -5.77
CA GLN A 26 -0.92 12.02 -4.44
C GLN A 26 -1.45 10.59 -4.34
N LEU A 27 -2.64 10.31 -4.88
CA LEU A 27 -3.16 8.94 -4.96
C LEU A 27 -2.30 8.03 -5.84
N GLN A 28 -1.76 8.55 -6.95
CA GLN A 28 -0.83 7.80 -7.79
C GLN A 28 0.48 7.50 -7.07
N HIS A 29 1.05 8.48 -6.35
CA HIS A 29 2.24 8.26 -5.53
C HIS A 29 1.97 7.23 -4.43
N TYR A 30 0.84 7.32 -3.74
CA TYR A 30 0.43 6.33 -2.75
C TYR A 30 0.36 4.92 -3.35
N GLU A 31 -0.27 4.76 -4.53
CA GLU A 31 -0.34 3.46 -5.22
C GLU A 31 1.06 2.91 -5.57
N ILE A 32 1.98 3.76 -6.05
CA ILE A 32 3.36 3.37 -6.36
C ILE A 32 4.12 2.92 -5.11
N SER A 33 3.99 3.66 -4.01
CA SER A 33 4.59 3.31 -2.73
C SER A 33 4.03 1.99 -2.20
N LEU A 34 2.71 1.79 -2.30
CA LEU A 34 2.05 0.57 -1.85
C LEU A 34 2.46 -0.64 -2.70
N LYS A 35 2.57 -0.49 -4.03
CA LYS A 35 3.13 -1.54 -4.91
C LYS A 35 4.51 -1.98 -4.46
N SER A 36 5.36 -1.02 -4.12
CA SER A 36 6.73 -1.29 -3.67
C SER A 36 6.72 -2.09 -2.35
N LEU A 37 5.88 -1.67 -1.39
CA LEU A 37 5.73 -2.38 -0.11
C LEU A 37 5.20 -3.81 -0.31
N ILE A 38 4.15 -3.98 -1.11
CA ILE A 38 3.53 -5.28 -1.38
C ILE A 38 4.46 -6.21 -2.15
N ALA A 39 5.26 -5.68 -3.08
CA ALA A 39 6.27 -6.49 -3.75
C ALA A 39 7.40 -6.93 -2.79
N ALA A 40 7.73 -6.10 -1.79
CA ALA A 40 8.85 -6.33 -0.88
C ALA A 40 8.52 -7.24 0.31
N HIS A 41 7.26 -7.29 0.78
CA HIS A 41 6.88 -7.95 2.04
C HIS A 41 6.99 -9.48 2.03
N ARG A 42 7.00 -10.10 0.84
CA ARG A 42 7.02 -11.55 0.68
C ARG A 42 7.96 -11.99 -0.41
N ILE A 43 8.75 -13.02 -0.13
CA ILE A 43 9.59 -13.71 -1.11
C ILE A 43 9.29 -15.21 -0.99
N SER A 44 9.03 -15.86 -2.12
CA SER A 44 8.83 -17.30 -2.21
C SER A 44 9.72 -17.87 -3.31
N ILE A 45 10.56 -18.84 -2.97
CA ILE A 45 11.56 -19.42 -3.87
C ILE A 45 11.48 -20.94 -3.78
N PRO A 46 11.55 -21.69 -4.90
CA PRO A 46 11.64 -23.14 -4.85
C PRO A 46 12.87 -23.62 -4.06
N ALA A 47 12.69 -24.60 -3.18
CA ALA A 47 13.76 -25.18 -2.34
C ALA A 47 14.85 -25.88 -3.18
N SER A 48 14.54 -26.28 -4.41
CA SER A 48 15.50 -26.83 -5.37
C SER A 48 16.39 -25.78 -6.04
N ALA A 49 16.14 -24.49 -5.80
CA ALA A 49 16.75 -23.38 -6.53
C ALA A 49 16.99 -22.19 -5.59
N VAL A 50 17.70 -22.42 -4.48
CA VAL A 50 18.10 -21.34 -3.55
C VAL A 50 19.47 -20.80 -3.97
N SER A 51 19.50 -20.06 -5.07
CA SER A 51 20.67 -19.26 -5.48
C SER A 51 20.34 -17.77 -5.48
N GLU A 52 21.36 -16.92 -5.44
CA GLU A 52 21.19 -15.46 -5.54
C GLU A 52 20.40 -15.05 -6.81
N ALA A 53 20.67 -15.71 -7.94
CA ALA A 53 19.97 -15.46 -9.19
C ALA A 53 18.49 -15.87 -9.16
N ASP A 54 18.12 -16.89 -8.37
CA ASP A 54 16.73 -17.30 -8.20
C ASP A 54 15.97 -16.36 -7.26
N ILE A 55 16.63 -15.87 -6.20
CA ILE A 55 16.11 -14.83 -5.31
C ILE A 55 15.78 -13.57 -6.12
N GLU A 56 16.71 -13.14 -6.97
CA GLU A 56 16.52 -11.92 -7.78
C GLU A 56 15.42 -12.10 -8.84
N ARG A 57 15.34 -13.28 -9.47
CA ARG A 57 14.24 -13.62 -10.38
C ARG A 57 12.88 -13.61 -9.67
N ALA A 58 12.79 -14.16 -8.45
CA ALA A 58 11.56 -14.14 -7.67
C ALA A 58 11.13 -12.70 -7.33
N ARG A 59 12.07 -11.83 -6.93
CA ARG A 59 11.81 -10.41 -6.69
C ARG A 59 11.32 -9.68 -7.93
N THR A 60 12.03 -9.83 -9.05
CA THR A 60 11.69 -9.18 -10.32
C THR A 60 10.30 -9.59 -10.79
N ASN A 61 9.98 -10.89 -10.73
CA ASN A 61 8.64 -11.40 -11.08
C ASN A 61 7.55 -10.82 -10.18
N ARG A 62 7.84 -10.68 -8.88
CA ARG A 62 6.89 -10.12 -7.92
C ARG A 62 6.62 -8.63 -8.17
N VAL A 63 7.66 -7.85 -8.46
CA VAL A 63 7.52 -6.45 -8.88
C VAL A 63 6.69 -6.34 -10.16
N ALA A 64 7.00 -7.15 -11.17
CA ALA A 64 6.27 -7.17 -12.43
C ALA A 64 4.79 -7.52 -12.23
N GLN A 65 4.47 -8.52 -11.41
CA GLN A 65 3.09 -8.89 -11.07
C GLN A 65 2.35 -7.72 -10.39
N THR A 66 2.99 -7.11 -9.39
CA THR A 66 2.38 -6.07 -8.56
C THR A 66 2.16 -4.77 -9.33
N ASN A 67 2.98 -4.47 -10.34
CA ASN A 67 2.87 -3.25 -11.15
C ASN A 67 1.51 -3.09 -11.84
N HIS A 68 0.86 -4.21 -12.19
CA HIS A 68 -0.45 -4.22 -12.85
C HIS A 68 -1.64 -4.16 -11.88
N HIS A 69 -1.40 -4.25 -10.57
CA HIS A 69 -2.45 -4.15 -9.57
C HIS A 69 -2.90 -2.69 -9.42
N THR A 70 -4.21 -2.49 -9.29
CA THR A 70 -4.79 -1.19 -8.95
C THR A 70 -4.88 -1.03 -7.44
N LEU A 71 -5.08 0.20 -6.96
CA LEU A 71 -5.23 0.52 -5.54
C LEU A 71 -6.17 -0.44 -4.77
N GLY A 72 -7.32 -0.79 -5.35
CA GLY A 72 -8.25 -1.73 -4.72
C GLY A 72 -7.68 -3.15 -4.53
N THR A 73 -7.01 -3.68 -5.55
CA THR A 73 -6.34 -4.98 -5.46
C THR A 73 -5.20 -4.96 -4.45
N LEU A 74 -4.41 -3.88 -4.44
CA LEU A 74 -3.29 -3.71 -3.51
C LEU A 74 -3.75 -3.62 -2.06
N ILE A 75 -4.86 -2.93 -1.77
CA ILE A 75 -5.43 -2.87 -0.42
C ILE A 75 -5.98 -4.23 0.02
N GLY A 76 -6.62 -4.97 -0.90
CA GLY A 76 -7.04 -6.34 -0.62
C GLY A 76 -5.85 -7.25 -0.28
N GLU A 77 -4.76 -7.14 -1.02
CA GLU A 77 -3.52 -7.89 -0.75
C GLU A 77 -2.89 -7.45 0.59
N MET A 78 -2.82 -6.15 0.84
CA MET A 78 -2.28 -5.59 2.08
C MET A 78 -3.03 -6.10 3.31
N THR A 79 -4.35 -6.03 3.30
CA THR A 79 -5.20 -6.45 4.43
C THR A 79 -5.33 -7.96 4.58
N GLY A 80 -4.99 -8.72 3.54
CA GLY A 80 -5.04 -10.18 3.54
C GLY A 80 -3.68 -10.88 3.75
N SER A 81 -2.54 -10.19 3.60
CA SER A 81 -1.23 -10.83 3.74
C SER A 81 -0.15 -10.02 4.45
N PHE A 82 -0.30 -8.69 4.50
CA PHE A 82 0.69 -7.82 5.15
C PHE A 82 0.24 -7.38 6.55
N LEU A 83 -1.01 -6.97 6.72
CA LEU A 83 -1.61 -6.64 8.01
C LEU A 83 -2.29 -7.88 8.59
N ALA A 84 -2.10 -8.12 9.89
CA ALA A 84 -2.76 -9.21 10.61
C ALA A 84 -3.34 -8.71 11.93
N SER A 85 -4.48 -9.27 12.35
CA SER A 85 -5.11 -8.99 13.65
C SER A 85 -4.67 -9.95 14.77
N ASP A 86 -3.96 -11.03 14.43
CA ASP A 86 -3.49 -12.05 15.37
C ASP A 86 -2.21 -12.70 14.81
N VAL A 87 -1.24 -13.00 15.66
CA VAL A 87 0.05 -13.62 15.31
C VAL A 87 -0.11 -15.11 14.94
N GLY A 88 -1.31 -15.69 15.10
CA GLY A 88 -1.50 -17.14 15.05
C GLY A 88 -2.31 -17.75 13.89
N GLN A 89 -3.08 -16.98 13.09
CA GLN A 89 -4.10 -17.61 12.22
C GLN A 89 -3.66 -17.84 10.76
N ASP A 90 -2.73 -17.04 10.23
CA ASP A 90 -2.18 -17.24 8.88
C ASP A 90 -0.78 -17.87 8.86
N ALA A 91 -0.27 -18.21 10.05
CA ALA A 91 0.96 -18.98 10.20
C ALA A 91 0.72 -20.40 9.67
N VAL A 92 0.97 -20.56 8.38
CA VAL A 92 1.04 -21.84 7.66
C VAL A 92 -0.33 -22.42 7.32
N ALA A 93 -1.06 -21.75 6.41
CA ALA A 93 -1.64 -22.54 5.31
C ALA A 93 -0.43 -23.18 4.60
N ALA A 94 -0.03 -24.38 5.07
CA ALA A 94 1.01 -25.17 4.47
C ALA A 94 0.62 -25.32 3.01
N SER A 95 1.29 -24.57 2.14
CA SER A 95 1.24 -24.89 0.73
C SER A 95 1.69 -26.34 0.68
N GLU A 96 0.84 -27.23 0.15
CA GLU A 96 1.15 -28.63 -0.12
C GLU A 96 2.41 -28.79 -1.01
N ARG A 97 3.00 -27.68 -1.46
CA ARG A 97 4.34 -27.58 -2.02
C ARG A 97 5.41 -27.68 -0.93
N LEU A 98 5.73 -28.90 -0.53
CA LEU A 98 6.85 -29.29 0.34
C LEU A 98 8.26 -28.92 -0.22
N SER A 99 8.36 -28.01 -1.19
CA SER A 99 9.61 -27.69 -1.90
C SER A 99 9.77 -26.19 -2.16
N ALA A 100 9.39 -25.32 -1.22
CA ALA A 100 9.64 -23.88 -1.33
C ALA A 100 10.05 -23.25 0.01
N VAL A 101 10.98 -22.30 -0.06
CA VAL A 101 11.32 -21.38 1.03
C VAL A 101 10.47 -20.12 0.85
N ASP A 102 9.65 -19.81 1.84
CA ASP A 102 8.75 -18.65 1.84
C ASP A 102 9.06 -17.78 3.07
N ILE A 103 9.43 -16.53 2.83
CA ILE A 103 9.70 -15.52 3.85
C ILE A 103 8.64 -14.44 3.71
N ARG A 104 7.88 -14.21 4.79
CA ARG A 104 6.88 -13.15 4.87
C ARG A 104 7.20 -12.24 6.04
N MET A 105 6.98 -10.96 5.83
CA MET A 105 7.00 -9.94 6.85
C MET A 105 5.65 -9.23 6.83
N GLY A 106 5.11 -8.97 8.01
CA GLY A 106 3.83 -8.33 8.19
C GLY A 106 3.80 -7.57 9.50
N ILE A 107 2.79 -6.74 9.65
CA ILE A 107 2.52 -5.97 10.87
C ILE A 107 1.31 -6.58 11.55
N THR A 108 1.46 -6.91 12.82
CA THR A 108 0.33 -7.31 13.65
C THR A 108 -0.21 -6.07 14.36
N LEU A 109 -1.50 -5.81 14.17
CA LEU A 109 -2.23 -4.75 14.82
C LEU A 109 -3.23 -5.34 15.82
N PRO A 110 -3.55 -4.63 16.91
CA PRO A 110 -4.73 -4.95 17.72
C PRO A 110 -5.99 -5.06 16.86
N PRO A 111 -6.99 -5.88 17.21
CA PRO A 111 -8.18 -6.09 16.38
C PRO A 111 -8.94 -4.81 16.04
N GLU A 112 -9.03 -3.87 16.98
CA GLU A 112 -9.68 -2.58 16.77
C GLU A 112 -8.91 -1.72 15.75
N ASP A 113 -7.60 -1.62 15.90
CA ASP A 113 -6.72 -0.89 14.99
C ASP A 113 -6.69 -1.52 13.60
N PHE A 114 -6.72 -2.86 13.51
CA PHE A 114 -6.80 -3.57 12.24
C PHE A 114 -8.10 -3.26 11.49
N ALA A 115 -9.23 -3.29 12.20
CA ALA A 115 -10.54 -2.98 11.62
C ALA A 115 -10.60 -1.53 11.12
N GLN A 116 -10.11 -0.59 11.94
CA GLN A 116 -10.06 0.83 11.61
C GLN A 116 -9.14 1.07 10.40
N THR A 117 -7.91 0.56 10.43
CA THR A 117 -6.93 0.69 9.34
C THR A 117 -7.49 0.10 8.03
N THR A 118 -8.17 -1.06 8.10
CA THR A 118 -8.79 -1.68 6.93
C THR A 118 -9.91 -0.82 6.35
N ALA A 119 -10.71 -0.17 7.21
CA ALA A 119 -11.75 0.76 6.77
C ALA A 119 -11.13 1.99 6.09
N ASP A 120 -10.12 2.59 6.72
CA ASP A 120 -9.43 3.78 6.19
C ASP A 120 -8.77 3.51 4.83
N LEU A 121 -8.16 2.34 4.66
CA LEU A 121 -7.61 1.92 3.38
C LEU A 121 -8.71 1.77 2.32
N ARG A 122 -9.83 1.11 2.64
CA ARG A 122 -10.97 0.96 1.71
C ARG A 122 -11.53 2.30 1.28
N ASP A 123 -11.57 3.26 2.20
CA ASP A 123 -12.01 4.62 1.93
C ASP A 123 -11.13 5.33 0.89
N LEU A 124 -9.83 5.01 0.78
CA LEU A 124 -8.99 5.54 -0.30
C LEU A 124 -9.43 5.04 -1.69
N VAL A 125 -9.94 3.81 -1.78
CA VAL A 125 -10.50 3.28 -3.04
C VAL A 125 -11.78 4.03 -3.40
N VAL A 126 -12.65 4.26 -2.41
CA VAL A 126 -13.87 5.04 -2.58
C VAL A 126 -13.53 6.46 -3.02
N LEU A 127 -12.56 7.10 -2.37
CA LEU A 127 -12.08 8.44 -2.70
C LEU A 127 -11.54 8.51 -4.14
N ARG A 128 -10.66 7.58 -4.53
CA ARG A 128 -10.13 7.51 -5.90
C ARG A 128 -11.26 7.39 -6.92
N ASN A 129 -12.24 6.53 -6.66
CA ASN A 129 -13.36 6.33 -7.57
C ASN A 129 -14.28 7.54 -7.63
N PHE A 130 -14.55 8.17 -6.49
CA PHE A 130 -15.28 9.44 -6.44
C PHE A 130 -14.58 10.50 -7.29
N LEU A 131 -13.28 10.73 -7.08
CA LEU A 131 -12.52 11.75 -7.81
C LEU A 131 -12.52 11.49 -9.33
N VAL A 132 -12.34 10.24 -9.75
CA VAL A 132 -12.20 9.90 -11.17
C VAL A 132 -13.54 9.77 -11.90
N HIS A 133 -14.60 9.31 -11.22
CA HIS A 133 -15.86 8.95 -11.87
C HIS A 133 -17.04 9.85 -11.50
N HIS A 134 -17.08 10.41 -10.28
CA HIS A 134 -18.27 11.08 -9.75
C HIS A 134 -18.07 12.56 -9.41
N PHE A 135 -16.83 13.05 -9.39
CA PHE A 135 -16.51 14.40 -8.93
C PHE A 135 -17.29 15.49 -9.68
N LEU A 136 -17.33 15.42 -11.01
CA LEU A 136 -18.05 16.38 -11.85
C LEU A 136 -19.58 16.18 -11.85
N GLU A 137 -20.06 15.02 -11.43
CA GLU A 137 -21.50 14.76 -11.28
C GLU A 137 -22.04 15.43 -10.01
N GLN A 138 -21.19 15.56 -8.98
CA GLN A 138 -21.58 16.08 -7.66
C GLN A 138 -21.27 17.58 -7.48
N HIS A 139 -20.39 18.15 -8.30
CA HIS A 139 -19.96 19.54 -8.17
C HIS A 139 -20.15 20.34 -9.45
N ASP A 140 -21.07 21.31 -9.42
CA ASP A 140 -21.26 22.26 -10.51
C ASP A 140 -20.18 23.36 -10.49
N LEU A 141 -19.13 23.15 -11.28
CA LEU A 141 -18.02 24.11 -11.44
C LEU A 141 -18.39 25.36 -12.26
N GLY A 142 -19.64 25.46 -12.73
CA GLY A 142 -20.21 26.67 -13.31
C GLY A 142 -20.67 27.69 -12.27
N THR A 143 -20.70 27.32 -10.98
CA THR A 143 -21.15 28.20 -9.89
C THR A 143 -20.06 28.43 -8.86
N LEU A 144 -20.09 29.61 -8.23
CA LEU A 144 -19.14 29.95 -7.17
C LEU A 144 -19.27 28.99 -5.97
N SER A 145 -20.51 28.69 -5.56
CA SER A 145 -20.80 27.76 -4.46
C SER A 145 -20.33 26.34 -4.76
N GLY A 146 -20.49 25.88 -6.00
CA GLY A 146 -20.00 24.56 -6.43
C GLY A 146 -18.49 24.48 -6.38
N CYS A 147 -17.78 25.50 -6.88
CA CYS A 147 -16.32 25.58 -6.78
C CYS A 147 -15.83 25.57 -5.32
N LEU A 148 -16.38 26.41 -4.44
CA LEU A 148 -15.95 26.47 -3.04
C LEU A 148 -16.21 25.16 -2.27
N THR A 149 -17.33 24.49 -2.58
CA THR A 149 -17.64 23.18 -1.98
C THR A 149 -16.67 22.11 -2.49
N ALA A 150 -16.39 22.10 -3.79
CA ALA A 150 -15.44 21.19 -4.40
C ALA A 150 -14.02 21.38 -3.85
N GLN A 151 -13.57 22.62 -3.66
CA GLN A 151 -12.27 22.91 -3.05
C GLN A 151 -12.15 22.32 -1.64
N ARG A 152 -13.18 22.49 -0.79
CA ARG A 152 -13.19 21.92 0.56
C ARG A 152 -13.04 20.41 0.53
N VAL A 153 -13.85 19.74 -0.30
CA VAL A 153 -13.77 18.28 -0.48
C VAL A 153 -12.38 17.84 -0.94
N LEU A 154 -11.76 18.57 -1.87
CA LEU A 154 -10.42 18.27 -2.36
C LEU A 154 -9.34 18.52 -1.30
N MET A 155 -9.45 19.57 -0.49
CA MET A 155 -8.51 19.83 0.62
C MET A 155 -8.59 18.72 1.67
N ASP A 156 -9.80 18.33 2.08
CA ASP A 156 -10.01 17.23 3.02
C ASP A 156 -9.46 15.91 2.42
N SER A 157 -9.63 15.71 1.11
CA SER A 157 -9.07 14.55 0.40
C SER A 157 -7.54 14.54 0.41
N LEU A 158 -6.89 15.69 0.22
CA LEU A 158 -5.43 15.80 0.28
C LEU A 158 -4.90 15.47 1.68
N GLU A 159 -5.57 15.93 2.73
CA GLU A 159 -5.19 15.62 4.11
C GLU A 159 -5.29 14.11 4.37
N ARG A 160 -6.41 13.48 3.98
CA ARG A 160 -6.62 12.04 4.15
C ARG A 160 -5.57 11.20 3.42
N VAL A 161 -5.26 11.54 2.17
CA VAL A 161 -4.23 10.84 1.39
C VAL A 161 -2.84 11.08 1.99
N GLY A 162 -2.57 12.29 2.49
CA GLY A 162 -1.33 12.63 3.18
C GLY A 162 -1.12 11.79 4.43
N GLN A 163 -2.14 11.65 5.27
CA GLN A 163 -2.08 10.80 6.46
C GLN A 163 -1.81 9.33 6.10
N ALA A 164 -2.58 8.78 5.14
CA ALA A 164 -2.37 7.42 4.69
C ALA A 164 -0.95 7.18 4.14
N HIS A 165 -0.39 8.17 3.43
CA HIS A 165 0.99 8.08 2.95
C HIS A 165 2.00 8.10 4.10
N SER A 166 1.78 8.91 5.14
CA SER A 166 2.61 8.91 6.35
C SER A 166 2.63 7.54 7.03
N ASP A 167 1.45 6.93 7.19
CA ASP A 167 1.32 5.59 7.79
C ASP A 167 2.05 4.55 6.96
N LEU A 168 1.90 4.61 5.63
CA LEU A 168 2.59 3.73 4.70
C LEU A 168 4.12 3.86 4.78
N CYS A 169 4.64 5.08 4.91
CA CYS A 169 6.07 5.32 5.11
C CYS A 169 6.56 4.72 6.43
N SER A 170 5.82 4.91 7.53
CA SER A 170 6.16 4.33 8.82
C SER A 170 6.22 2.80 8.77
N TRP A 171 5.26 2.16 8.08
CA TRP A 171 5.26 0.72 7.88
C TRP A 171 6.43 0.23 7.02
N ALA A 172 6.77 0.97 5.95
CA ALA A 172 7.92 0.65 5.11
C ALA A 172 9.24 0.76 5.87
N GLU A 173 9.40 1.77 6.72
CA GLU A 173 10.55 1.93 7.62
C GLU A 173 10.66 0.77 8.61
N GLY A 174 9.56 0.42 9.28
CA GLY A 174 9.51 -0.73 10.18
C GLY A 174 9.89 -2.04 9.49
N MET A 175 9.43 -2.25 8.25
CA MET A 175 9.84 -3.41 7.46
C MET A 175 11.34 -3.39 7.14
N SER A 176 11.91 -2.23 6.75
CA SER A 176 13.34 -2.13 6.45
C SER A 176 14.18 -2.52 7.67
N GLN A 177 13.83 -1.99 8.84
CA GLN A 177 14.50 -2.31 10.10
C GLN A 177 14.37 -3.80 10.45
N ALA A 178 13.18 -4.39 10.27
CA ALA A 178 12.96 -5.81 10.49
C ALA A 178 13.78 -6.69 9.52
N ARG A 179 13.93 -6.28 8.25
CA ARG A 179 14.78 -6.98 7.27
C ARG A 179 16.24 -6.97 7.68
N GLU A 180 16.75 -5.82 8.13
CA GLU A 180 18.13 -5.68 8.58
C GLU A 180 18.40 -6.55 9.80
N ALA A 181 17.51 -6.51 10.81
CA ALA A 181 17.61 -7.37 11.99
C ALA A 181 17.55 -8.87 11.63
N MET A 182 16.64 -9.26 10.73
CA MET A 182 16.56 -10.64 10.24
C MET A 182 17.82 -11.06 9.48
N ALA A 183 18.36 -10.20 8.61
CA ALA A 183 19.59 -10.49 7.87
C ALA A 183 20.79 -10.72 8.79
N LEU A 184 20.90 -9.93 9.88
CA LEU A 184 21.92 -10.14 10.91
C LEU A 184 21.70 -11.46 11.65
N TYR A 185 20.46 -11.78 12.02
CA TYR A 185 20.14 -13.04 12.71
C TYR A 185 20.44 -14.28 11.86
N LEU A 186 20.12 -14.26 10.56
CA LEU A 186 20.41 -15.36 9.63
C LEU A 186 21.91 -15.67 9.48
N GLN A 187 22.78 -14.69 9.76
CA GLN A 187 24.23 -14.85 9.74
C GLN A 187 24.79 -15.43 11.05
N THR A 188 23.97 -15.56 12.09
CA THR A 188 24.42 -16.12 13.38
C THR A 188 24.58 -17.65 13.31
N GLY A 189 25.51 -18.17 14.10
CA GLY A 189 25.70 -19.62 14.27
C GLY A 189 24.47 -20.32 14.88
N GLU A 190 23.69 -19.62 15.71
CA GLU A 190 22.46 -20.16 16.32
C GLU A 190 21.41 -20.54 15.28
N PHE A 191 21.23 -19.70 14.25
CA PHE A 191 20.30 -19.98 13.16
C PHE A 191 20.77 -21.16 12.30
N GLN A 192 22.07 -21.22 11.99
CA GLN A 192 22.66 -22.34 11.25
C GLN A 192 22.46 -23.66 12.01
N ASP A 193 22.75 -23.66 13.31
CA ASP A 193 22.53 -24.82 14.18
C ASP A 193 21.05 -25.25 14.26
N LEU A 194 20.11 -24.30 14.26
CA LEU A 194 18.67 -24.59 14.25
C LEU A 194 18.25 -25.35 12.99
N ILE A 195 18.74 -24.93 11.82
CA ILE A 195 18.46 -25.59 10.55
C ILE A 195 19.06 -27.01 10.54
N PHE A 196 20.34 -27.15 10.92
CA PHE A 196 21.04 -28.43 10.85
C PHE A 196 20.58 -29.43 11.93
N LYS A 197 20.23 -28.98 13.15
CA LYS A 197 19.69 -29.86 14.21
C LYS A 197 18.30 -30.41 13.89
N ARG A 198 17.50 -29.70 13.08
CA ARG A 198 16.23 -30.23 12.59
C ARG A 198 16.42 -31.22 11.43
N ALA A 199 17.42 -31.00 10.58
CA ALA A 199 17.73 -31.89 9.47
C ALA A 199 18.26 -33.28 9.90
N SER A 200 18.92 -33.40 11.07
CA SER A 200 19.44 -34.69 11.56
C SER A 200 18.43 -35.57 12.32
N LYS A 201 17.20 -35.09 12.49
CA LYS A 201 16.10 -35.83 13.17
C LYS A 201 15.03 -36.38 12.22
N THR A 202 15.29 -36.38 10.91
CA THR A 202 14.43 -37.00 9.88
C THR A 202 15.20 -38.14 9.23
#